data_AF-A0A8I2Z418-F1
#
_entry.id   AF-A0A8I2Z418-F1
#
_cell.length_a   1.000
_cell.length_b   1.000
_cell.length_c   1.000
_cell.angle_alpha   90.00
_cell.angle_beta   90.00
_cell.angle_gamma   90.00
#
_symmetry.space_group_name_H-M   'P 1'
#
loop_
_entity.id
_entity.type
_entity.pdbx_description
1 polymer ?
#
loop_
_entity_poly.entity_id
_entity_poly.type
_entity_poly.pdbx_seq_one_letter_code
_entity_poly.pdbx_strand_id
1 'polypeptide(L)'
;MRNFKWDNWAGSINSYNPGDGSCASNPCWYNVGLPNLKHNEAIIVECNEDDSCQGFEFDNMRIYPQDMTAPSVICMKATADLNPNLGIDCRNGTYVPL
;
A
#
# COMPACT_ATOMS: atom_id res chain seq x y z
N MET A 1 5.49 -13.59 4.55
CA MET A 1 5.30 -13.18 5.96
C MET A 1 3.93 -13.69 6.42
N ARG A 2 3.73 -13.99 7.72
CA ARG A 2 2.45 -14.53 8.22
C ARG A 2 2.06 -13.83 9.51
N ASN A 3 0.74 -13.71 9.75
CA ASN A 3 0.15 -13.15 10.97
C ASN A 3 0.71 -11.77 11.31
N PHE A 4 0.59 -10.85 10.37
CA PHE A 4 1.16 -9.52 10.48
C PHE A 4 0.04 -8.48 10.61
N LYS A 5 0.06 -7.71 11.71
CA LYS A 5 -0.92 -6.67 11.99
C LYS A 5 -0.25 -5.30 11.97
N TRP A 6 -0.82 -4.38 11.19
CA TRP A 6 -0.55 -2.96 11.27
C TRP A 6 -1.75 -2.29 11.93
N ASP A 7 -1.51 -1.51 12.99
CA ASP A 7 -2.60 -0.94 13.79
C ASP A 7 -2.28 0.50 14.22
N ASN A 8 -3.33 1.33 14.32
CA ASN A 8 -3.30 2.69 14.87
C ASN A 8 -2.31 3.64 14.17
N TRP A 9 -2.17 3.54 12.85
CA TRP A 9 -1.30 4.44 12.09
C TRP A 9 -2.06 5.64 11.54
N ALA A 10 -1.46 6.83 11.63
CA ALA A 10 -1.95 8.02 10.95
C ALA A 10 -0.82 8.80 10.28
N GLY A 11 -1.11 9.45 9.15
CA GLY A 11 -0.13 10.28 8.46
C GLY A 11 -0.63 10.83 7.14
N SER A 12 0.23 11.60 6.48
CA SER A 12 0.00 12.10 5.13
C SER A 12 1.01 11.50 4.14
N ILE A 13 0.60 11.28 2.90
CA ILE A 13 1.49 10.87 1.81
C ILE A 13 2.09 12.14 1.19
N ASN A 14 3.41 12.16 0.97
CA ASN A 14 4.09 13.29 0.32
C ASN A 14 3.82 13.29 -1.19
N SER A 15 2.59 13.64 -1.56
CA SER A 15 2.09 13.63 -2.94
C SER A 15 2.68 14.75 -3.80
N TYR A 16 3.22 15.80 -3.17
CA TYR A 16 3.88 16.89 -3.88
C TYR A 16 5.30 16.53 -4.32
N ASN A 17 6.03 15.77 -3.49
CA ASN A 17 7.42 15.38 -3.75
C ASN A 17 7.61 13.90 -3.39
N PRO A 18 7.20 12.96 -4.26
CA PRO A 18 7.31 11.53 -3.98
C PRO A 18 8.74 11.10 -3.69
N GLY A 19 8.91 10.29 -2.65
CA GLY A 19 10.22 9.85 -2.15
C GLY A 19 10.87 10.85 -1.19
N ASP A 20 12.11 10.55 -0.80
CA ASP A 20 12.92 11.39 0.10
C ASP A 20 14.05 12.13 -0.65
N GLY A 21 14.04 12.08 -1.99
CA GLY A 21 15.11 12.61 -2.83
C GLY A 21 16.41 11.80 -2.79
N SER A 22 16.47 10.69 -2.04
CA SER A 22 17.61 9.78 -2.03
C SER A 22 17.49 8.82 -3.22
N CYS A 23 18.26 9.08 -4.26
CA CYS A 23 18.16 8.37 -5.52
C CYS A 23 19.55 8.02 -6.05
N ALA A 24 19.81 6.72 -6.20
CA ALA A 24 21.10 6.21 -6.66
C ALA A 24 21.18 6.06 -8.20
N SER A 25 20.03 5.99 -8.88
CA SER A 25 19.91 5.77 -10.32
C SER A 25 18.67 6.44 -10.89
N ASN A 26 18.63 6.71 -12.20
CA ASN A 26 17.43 7.19 -12.89
C ASN A 26 16.87 6.07 -13.79
N PRO A 27 15.61 5.63 -13.63
CA PRO A 27 14.63 6.04 -12.62
C PRO A 27 14.98 5.66 -11.18
N CYS A 28 14.45 6.43 -10.21
CA CYS A 28 14.66 6.21 -8.78
C CYS A 28 14.02 4.90 -8.30
N TRP A 29 14.52 4.35 -7.19
CA TRP A 29 14.05 3.06 -6.64
C TRP A 29 12.57 3.08 -6.28
N TYR A 30 12.04 4.21 -5.79
CA TYR A 30 10.61 4.41 -5.49
C TYR A 30 9.74 4.68 -6.73
N ASN A 31 10.35 4.73 -7.92
CA ASN A 31 9.69 4.90 -9.22
C ASN A 31 9.79 3.64 -10.10
N VAL A 32 10.30 2.53 -9.57
CA VAL A 32 10.46 1.26 -10.30
C VAL A 32 9.93 0.10 -9.48
N GLY A 33 9.69 -1.04 -10.14
CA GLY A 33 9.27 -2.28 -9.48
C GLY A 33 7.75 -2.52 -9.51
N LEU A 34 6.95 -1.46 -9.56
CA LEU A 34 5.50 -1.56 -9.68
C LEU A 34 4.97 -0.90 -10.97
N PRO A 35 4.07 -1.58 -11.71
CA PRO A 35 3.39 -0.94 -12.83
C PRO A 35 2.42 0.13 -12.31
N ASN A 36 2.39 1.30 -12.96
CA ASN A 36 1.41 2.38 -12.73
C ASN A 36 1.43 3.02 -11.34
N LEU A 37 2.61 3.28 -10.79
CA LEU A 37 2.75 4.15 -9.62
C LEU A 37 2.09 5.51 -9.85
N LYS A 38 1.19 5.89 -8.95
CA LYS A 38 0.47 7.17 -8.90
C LYS A 38 1.06 8.13 -7.88
N HIS A 39 1.90 7.63 -6.97
CA HIS A 39 2.50 8.38 -5.86
C HIS A 39 1.47 8.92 -4.84
N ASN A 40 0.33 8.26 -4.77
CA ASN A 40 -0.72 8.51 -3.78
C ASN A 40 -1.21 7.19 -3.14
N GLU A 41 -0.41 6.14 -3.23
CA GLU A 41 -0.66 4.83 -2.65
C GLU A 41 -0.65 4.93 -1.12
N ALA A 42 -1.81 4.75 -0.50
CA ALA A 42 -1.93 4.66 0.96
C ALA A 42 -1.41 3.32 1.49
N ILE A 43 -1.62 2.23 0.74
CA ILE A 43 -1.07 0.90 1.05
C ILE A 43 -0.58 0.25 -0.23
N ILE A 44 0.58 -0.39 -0.12
CA ILE A 44 1.11 -1.33 -1.10
C ILE A 44 1.34 -2.66 -0.37
N VAL A 45 0.67 -3.72 -0.82
CA VAL A 45 0.91 -5.09 -0.35
C VAL A 45 1.47 -5.91 -1.51
N GLU A 46 2.76 -6.24 -1.43
CA GLU A 46 3.46 -7.05 -2.40
C GLU A 46 3.82 -8.42 -1.82
N CYS A 47 3.18 -9.47 -2.34
CA CYS A 47 3.44 -10.83 -1.91
C CYS A 47 4.19 -11.61 -3.00
N ASN A 48 5.25 -12.29 -2.55
CA ASN A 48 6.04 -13.33 -3.24
C ASN A 48 5.24 -14.18 -4.22
N GLU A 49 4.60 -15.16 -3.60
CA GLU A 49 3.74 -16.17 -4.16
C GLU A 49 2.34 -16.04 -3.56
N ASP A 50 1.38 -16.77 -4.13
CA ASP A 50 -0.02 -16.67 -3.73
C ASP A 50 -0.23 -17.01 -2.26
N ASP A 51 0.63 -17.84 -1.66
CA ASP A 51 0.59 -18.24 -0.26
C ASP A 51 1.58 -17.49 0.64
N SER A 52 2.28 -16.49 0.11
CA SER A 52 3.36 -15.81 0.83
C SER A 52 2.88 -14.85 1.91
N CYS A 53 1.66 -14.31 1.80
CA CYS A 53 1.05 -13.41 2.78
C CYS A 53 -0.25 -14.02 3.30
N GLN A 54 -0.28 -14.31 4.60
CA GLN A 54 -1.42 -14.95 5.25
C GLN A 54 -1.68 -14.30 6.60
N GLY A 55 -2.95 -14.08 6.93
CA GLY A 55 -3.36 -13.47 8.20
C GLY A 55 -2.86 -12.03 8.36
N PHE A 56 -2.86 -11.25 7.28
CA PHE A 56 -2.57 -9.82 7.34
C PHE A 56 -3.80 -9.05 7.80
N GLU A 57 -3.58 -8.01 8.59
CA GLU A 57 -4.64 -7.16 9.12
C GLU A 57 -4.15 -5.71 9.18
N PHE A 58 -4.92 -4.80 8.58
CA PHE A 58 -4.74 -3.35 8.69
C PHE A 58 -5.90 -2.79 9.49
N ASP A 59 -5.62 -2.24 10.66
CA ASP A 59 -6.63 -1.76 11.60
C ASP A 59 -6.38 -0.29 11.95
N ASN A 60 -7.48 0.46 12.11
CA ASN A 60 -7.49 1.87 12.48
C ASN A 60 -6.46 2.76 11.74
N MET A 61 -6.45 2.68 10.41
CA MET A 61 -5.56 3.52 9.60
C MET A 61 -6.19 4.85 9.21
N ARG A 62 -5.40 5.92 9.28
CA ARG A 62 -5.79 7.28 8.84
C ARG A 62 -4.70 7.88 7.96
N ILE A 63 -4.71 7.52 6.68
CA ILE A 63 -3.73 7.98 5.69
C ILE A 63 -4.44 8.79 4.61
N TYR A 64 -3.87 9.94 4.24
CA TYR A 64 -4.40 10.80 3.18
C TYR A 64 -3.27 11.41 2.33
N PRO A 65 -3.46 11.58 1.01
CA PRO A 65 -2.55 12.35 0.17
C PRO A 65 -2.52 13.82 0.57
N GLN A 66 -1.35 14.45 0.57
CA GLN A 66 -1.23 15.89 0.89
C GLN A 66 -1.99 16.78 -0.11
N ASP A 67 -2.08 16.35 -1.36
CA ASP A 67 -2.82 17.04 -2.41
C ASP A 67 -4.33 16.73 -2.40
N MET A 68 -4.80 15.95 -1.43
CA MET A 68 -6.18 15.53 -1.26
C MET A 68 -6.76 14.73 -2.44
N THR A 69 -5.90 14.20 -3.33
CA THR A 69 -6.34 13.21 -4.32
C THR A 69 -6.88 11.97 -3.64
N ALA A 70 -7.70 11.19 -4.34
CA ALA A 70 -8.19 9.94 -3.80
C ALA A 70 -7.00 8.98 -3.57
N PRO A 71 -6.73 8.54 -2.32
CA PRO A 71 -5.65 7.59 -2.06
C PRO A 71 -5.87 6.31 -2.84
N SER A 72 -4.77 5.68 -3.24
CA SER A 72 -4.81 4.41 -3.97
C SER A 72 -4.28 3.24 -3.15
N VAL A 73 -4.57 2.04 -3.62
CA VAL A 73 -4.05 0.78 -3.08
C VAL A 73 -3.46 -0.04 -4.22
N ILE A 74 -2.34 -0.72 -3.93
CA ILE A 74 -1.77 -1.76 -4.78
C ILE A 74 -1.72 -3.06 -3.97
N CYS A 75 -2.31 -4.11 -4.52
CA CYS A 75 -2.33 -5.45 -3.96
C CYS A 75 -1.84 -6.46 -4.99
N MET A 76 -0.79 -7.19 -4.64
CA MET A 76 -0.23 -8.27 -5.45
C MET A 76 -0.21 -9.54 -4.63
N LYS A 77 -0.96 -10.56 -5.09
CA LYS A 77 -1.04 -11.88 -4.44
C LYS A 77 -1.43 -11.84 -2.94
N ALA A 78 -2.18 -10.82 -2.54
CA ALA A 78 -2.72 -10.64 -1.18
C ALA A 78 -4.24 -10.92 -1.18
N THR A 79 -4.62 -12.18 -1.40
CA THR A 79 -6.03 -12.55 -1.61
C THR A 79 -6.85 -12.47 -0.32
N ALA A 80 -8.15 -12.26 -0.47
CA ALA A 80 -9.09 -12.24 0.65
C ALA A 80 -9.19 -13.60 1.37
N ASP A 81 -9.07 -14.71 0.64
CA ASP A 81 -9.13 -16.07 1.23
C ASP A 81 -8.03 -16.31 2.26
N LEU A 82 -6.84 -15.76 2.02
CA LEU A 82 -5.70 -15.88 2.93
C LEU A 82 -5.64 -14.77 3.98
N ASN A 83 -6.37 -13.68 3.75
CA ASN A 83 -6.37 -12.49 4.60
C ASN A 83 -7.81 -12.00 4.83
N PRO A 84 -8.67 -12.81 5.47
CA PRO A 84 -10.10 -12.50 5.61
C PRO A 84 -10.36 -11.25 6.47
N ASN A 85 -9.40 -10.87 7.32
CA ASN A 85 -9.46 -9.71 8.20
C ASN A 85 -8.53 -8.58 7.73
N LEU A 86 -8.29 -8.44 6.42
CA LEU A 86 -7.32 -7.48 5.92
C LEU A 86 -7.64 -6.03 6.30
N GLY A 87 -8.92 -5.68 6.51
CA GLY A 87 -9.36 -4.33 6.91
C GLY A 87 -9.41 -3.31 5.77
N ILE A 88 -9.13 -3.76 4.53
CA ILE A 88 -9.23 -2.95 3.31
C ILE A 88 -9.76 -3.78 2.15
N ASP A 89 -10.38 -3.10 1.19
CA ASP A 89 -10.70 -3.72 -0.10
C ASP A 89 -9.45 -3.83 -0.96
N CYS A 90 -8.83 -5.02 -1.00
CA CYS A 90 -7.56 -5.25 -1.70
C CYS A 90 -7.76 -5.40 -3.21
N ARG A 91 -8.12 -4.31 -3.89
CA ARG A 91 -8.25 -4.24 -5.34
C ARG A 91 -7.49 -3.02 -5.86
N ASN A 92 -6.55 -3.24 -6.79
CA ASN A 92 -5.75 -2.17 -7.38
C ASN A 92 -6.66 -1.01 -7.84
N GLY A 93 -6.49 0.17 -7.24
CA GLY A 93 -7.47 1.24 -7.43
C GLY A 93 -7.53 2.18 -6.24
N THR A 94 -8.73 2.67 -5.93
CA THR A 94 -8.98 3.58 -4.82
C THR A 94 -8.92 2.83 -3.48
N TYR A 95 -8.26 3.42 -2.49
CA TYR A 95 -8.28 2.91 -1.12
C TYR A 95 -9.68 3.05 -0.52
N VAL A 96 -10.22 1.91 -0.05
CA VAL A 96 -11.50 1.83 0.65
C VAL A 96 -11.29 1.03 1.94
N PRO A 97 -11.45 1.65 3.13
CA PRO A 97 -11.46 0.92 4.39
C PRO A 97 -12.72 0.07 4.51
N LEU A 98 -12.61 -1.11 5.16
CA LEU A 98 -13.73 -2.02 5.43
C LEU A 98 -14.18 -1.95 6.90
#